data_AF-A0A948BYF2-F1
#
_entry.id   AF-A0A948BYF2-F1
#
_cell.length_a   1.000
_cell.length_b   1.000
_cell.length_c   1.000
_cell.angle_alpha   90.00
_cell.angle_beta   90.00
_cell.angle_gamma   90.00
#
_symmetry.space_group_name_H-M   'P 1'
#
loop_
_entity.id
_entity.type
_entity.pdbx_description
1 polymer ?
#
loop_
_entity_poly.entity_id
_entity_poly.type
_entity_poly.pdbx_seq_one_letter_code
_entity_poly.pdbx_strand_id
1 'polypeptide(L)'
;MENINIINALLVFVVFFGLLGTLFPALPGTAIILAAAVLHGLASNFAPLDWKFLFILTLVFLIGYGGQYAITAAGSKKMGASRYGIIGACLGMFAGLVLPIPGGIFAGTFIGAIAFEIIFDYKELQEALKAGVGALIGTLLSLFFEFMVGLLMAVLIFYRLYR
;
A
#
# COMPACT_ATOMS: atom_id res chain seq x y z
N MET A 1 31.50 -16.21 5.55
CA MET A 1 30.59 -15.76 6.63
C MET A 1 30.27 -14.28 6.51
N GLU A 2 31.25 -13.42 6.21
CA GLU A 2 31.04 -11.97 6.06
C GLU A 2 29.99 -11.58 5.00
N ASN A 3 30.01 -12.21 3.82
CA ASN A 3 29.02 -11.95 2.76
C ASN A 3 27.57 -12.27 3.18
N ILE A 4 27.37 -13.31 4.00
CA ILE A 4 26.03 -13.70 4.48
C ILE A 4 25.48 -12.65 5.46
N ASN A 5 26.33 -12.11 6.32
CA ASN A 5 25.94 -11.06 7.26
C ASN A 5 25.57 -9.76 6.54
N ILE A 6 26.30 -9.41 5.48
CA ILE A 6 26.01 -8.23 4.66
C ILE A 6 24.65 -8.38 3.94
N ILE A 7 24.37 -9.55 3.35
CA ILE A 7 23.10 -9.83 2.67
C ILE A 7 21.91 -9.74 3.65
N ASN A 8 22.07 -10.28 4.85
CA ASN A 8 21.05 -10.22 5.90
C ASN A 8 20.80 -8.79 6.39
N ALA A 9 21.86 -8.00 6.58
CA ALA A 9 21.75 -6.60 6.98
C ALA A 9 21.05 -5.76 5.90
N LEU A 10 21.37 -6.00 4.62
CA LEU A 10 20.73 -5.34 3.49
C LEU A 10 19.23 -5.69 3.40
N LEU A 11 18.87 -6.96 3.61
CA LEU A 11 17.47 -7.37 3.70
C LEU A 11 16.72 -6.58 4.78
N VAL A 12 17.26 -6.57 6.00
CA VAL A 12 16.66 -5.84 7.14
C VAL A 12 16.50 -4.35 6.83
N PHE A 13 17.52 -3.74 6.23
CA PHE A 13 17.48 -2.34 5.81
C PHE A 13 16.36 -2.08 4.80
N VAL A 14 16.27 -2.87 3.73
CA VAL A 14 15.23 -2.69 2.70
C VAL A 14 13.84 -2.97 3.26
N VAL A 15 13.68 -3.95 4.15
CA VAL A 15 12.40 -4.24 4.83
C VAL A 15 11.95 -3.04 5.67
N PHE A 16 12.86 -2.37 6.39
CA PHE A 16 12.55 -1.16 7.15
C PHE A 16 12.05 -0.03 6.24
N PHE A 17 12.72 0.22 5.11
CA PHE A 17 12.25 1.22 4.14
C PHE A 17 10.95 0.81 3.44
N GLY A 18 10.74 -0.47 3.17
CA GLY A 18 9.47 -1.00 2.66
C GLY A 18 8.33 -0.75 3.64
N LEU A 19 8.57 -0.92 4.94
CA LEU A 19 7.61 -0.62 5.99
C LEU A 19 7.30 0.88 6.05
N LEU A 20 8.30 1.76 5.97
CA LEU A 20 8.06 3.21 5.84
C LEU A 20 7.28 3.55 4.57
N GLY A 21 7.51 2.82 3.47
CA GLY A 21 6.77 2.96 2.22
C GLY A 21 5.26 2.72 2.38
N THR A 22 4.84 1.82 3.28
CA THR A 22 3.41 1.55 3.54
C THR A 22 2.67 2.74 4.19
N LEU A 23 3.39 3.72 4.72
CA LEU A 23 2.80 4.95 5.27
C LEU A 23 2.37 5.95 4.19
N PHE A 24 2.68 5.68 2.93
CA PHE A 24 2.31 6.52 1.79
C PHE A 24 1.31 5.77 0.90
N PRO A 25 0.15 6.37 0.58
CA PRO A 25 -0.79 5.75 -0.34
C PRO A 25 -0.18 5.60 -1.74
N ALA A 26 -0.61 4.59 -2.50
CA ALA A 26 -0.07 4.22 -3.81
C ALA A 26 1.38 3.70 -3.86
N LEU A 27 2.21 3.94 -2.84
CA LEU A 27 3.52 3.29 -2.76
C LEU A 27 3.33 1.84 -2.32
N PRO A 28 3.79 0.85 -3.11
CA PRO A 28 3.57 -0.56 -2.80
C PRO A 28 4.60 -1.03 -1.75
N GLY A 29 4.50 -0.53 -0.52
CA GLY A 29 5.47 -0.82 0.55
C GLY A 29 5.57 -2.31 0.87
N THR A 30 4.44 -3.01 0.90
CA THR A 30 4.39 -4.46 1.05
C THR A 30 5.03 -5.21 -0.13
N ALA A 31 4.97 -4.66 -1.35
CA ALA A 31 5.68 -5.22 -2.51
C ALA A 31 7.20 -5.07 -2.38
N ILE A 32 7.68 -3.94 -1.85
CA ILE A 32 9.11 -3.72 -1.59
C ILE A 32 9.63 -4.76 -0.59
N ILE A 33 8.87 -5.03 0.47
CA ILE A 33 9.21 -6.06 1.47
C ILE A 33 9.28 -7.45 0.82
N LEU A 34 8.30 -7.80 -0.02
CA LEU A 34 8.30 -9.09 -0.73
C LEU A 34 9.48 -9.19 -1.71
N ALA A 35 9.74 -8.15 -2.50
CA ALA A 35 10.84 -8.11 -3.45
C ALA A 35 12.19 -8.28 -2.73
N ALA A 36 12.38 -7.65 -1.58
CA ALA A 36 13.58 -7.81 -0.77
C ALA A 36 13.75 -9.27 -0.30
N ALA A 37 12.67 -9.93 0.15
CA ALA A 37 12.69 -11.32 0.56
C ALA A 37 13.02 -12.28 -0.60
N VAL A 38 12.46 -12.04 -1.80
CA VAL A 38 12.75 -12.83 -3.00
C VAL A 38 14.20 -12.64 -3.44
N LEU A 39 14.70 -11.40 -3.48
CA LEU A 39 16.08 -11.10 -3.82
C LEU A 39 17.07 -11.71 -2.83
N HIS A 40 16.74 -11.69 -1.53
CA HIS A 40 17.51 -12.38 -0.50
C HIS A 40 17.55 -13.89 -0.77
N GLY A 41 16.40 -14.52 -1.02
CA GLY A 41 16.34 -15.95 -1.36
C GLY A 41 17.17 -16.31 -2.59
N LEU A 42 17.18 -15.48 -3.64
CA LEU A 42 18.04 -15.69 -4.81
C LEU A 42 19.53 -15.59 -4.48
N ALA A 43 19.91 -14.65 -3.60
CA ALA A 43 21.31 -14.45 -3.20
C ALA A 43 21.82 -15.51 -2.20
N SER A 44 20.93 -16.17 -1.46
CA SER A 44 21.28 -17.11 -0.38
C SER A 44 20.88 -18.56 -0.67
N ASN A 45 20.56 -18.92 -1.91
CA ASN A 45 20.06 -20.24 -2.31
C ASN A 45 18.80 -20.69 -1.54
N PHE A 46 17.87 -19.75 -1.31
CA PHE A 46 16.59 -19.96 -0.63
C PHE A 46 16.73 -20.49 0.81
N ALA A 47 17.82 -20.11 1.48
CA ALA A 47 18.04 -20.34 2.90
C ALA A 47 18.38 -18.99 3.59
N PRO A 48 17.70 -18.59 4.67
CA PRO A 48 16.64 -19.30 5.39
C PRO A 48 15.22 -19.06 4.83
N LEU A 49 15.08 -18.19 3.83
CA LEU A 49 13.79 -17.85 3.19
C LEU A 49 13.49 -18.84 2.06
N ASP A 50 12.95 -20.01 2.42
CA ASP A 50 12.63 -21.07 1.48
C ASP A 50 11.37 -20.78 0.64
N TRP A 51 11.19 -21.52 -0.45
CA TRP A 51 10.05 -21.34 -1.36
C TRP A 51 8.68 -21.38 -0.67
N LYS A 52 8.52 -22.23 0.35
CA LYS A 52 7.27 -22.30 1.12
C LYS A 52 7.02 -21.00 1.89
N PHE A 53 8.06 -20.45 2.51
CA PHE A 53 7.97 -19.17 3.20
C PHE A 53 7.64 -18.03 2.23
N LEU A 54 8.32 -17.95 1.08
CA LEU A 54 8.05 -16.92 0.07
C LEU A 54 6.64 -17.01 -0.51
N PHE A 55 6.11 -18.22 -0.69
CA PHE A 55 4.72 -18.42 -1.12
C PHE A 55 3.74 -17.85 -0.08
N ILE A 56 3.91 -18.18 1.20
CA ILE A 56 3.08 -17.63 2.28
C ILE A 56 3.21 -16.10 2.33
N LEU A 57 4.43 -15.58 2.25
CA LEU A 57 4.70 -14.14 2.26
C LEU A 57 4.02 -13.43 1.08
N THR A 58 3.97 -14.07 -0.08
CA THR A 58 3.26 -13.56 -1.26
C THR A 58 1.76 -13.47 -1.03
N LEU A 59 1.15 -14.45 -0.36
CA LEU A 59 -0.27 -14.39 0.01
C LEU A 59 -0.55 -13.23 0.98
N VAL A 60 0.32 -13.03 1.96
CA VAL A 60 0.21 -11.90 2.91
C VAL A 60 0.36 -10.56 2.18
N PHE A 61 1.30 -10.45 1.25
CA PHE A 61 1.44 -9.28 0.37
C PHE A 61 0.16 -8.99 -0.41
N LEU A 62 -0.45 -10.00 -1.06
CA LEU A 62 -1.68 -9.81 -1.82
C LEU A 62 -2.84 -9.32 -0.95
N ILE A 63 -2.91 -9.78 0.30
CA ILE A 63 -3.89 -9.30 1.28
C ILE A 63 -3.63 -7.83 1.62
N GLY A 64 -2.39 -7.44 1.89
CA GLY A 64 -2.02 -6.06 2.20
C GLY A 64 -2.30 -5.11 1.04
N TYR A 65 -1.69 -5.40 -0.11
CA TYR A 65 -1.79 -4.57 -1.30
C TYR A 65 -3.21 -4.53 -1.87
N GLY A 66 -3.89 -5.68 -1.96
CA GLY A 66 -5.29 -5.72 -2.38
C GLY A 66 -6.23 -5.05 -1.38
N GLY A 67 -5.96 -5.23 -0.08
CA GLY A 67 -6.69 -4.59 1.00
C GLY A 67 -6.60 -3.07 0.97
N GLN A 68 -5.46 -2.50 0.54
CA GLN A 68 -5.28 -1.06 0.38
C GLN A 68 -6.39 -0.47 -0.51
N TYR A 69 -6.53 -1.00 -1.74
CA TYR A 69 -7.54 -0.53 -2.68
C TYR A 69 -8.97 -0.88 -2.26
N ALA A 70 -9.16 -2.08 -1.69
CA ALA A 70 -10.47 -2.53 -1.26
C ALA A 70 -11.03 -1.68 -0.11
N ILE A 71 -10.21 -1.36 0.90
CA ILE A 71 -10.59 -0.55 2.06
C ILE A 71 -10.83 0.91 1.64
N THR A 72 -9.96 1.47 0.78
CA THR A 72 -10.19 2.81 0.23
C THR A 72 -11.52 2.87 -0.53
N ALA A 73 -11.77 1.94 -1.44
CA ALA A 73 -13.01 1.89 -2.20
C ALA A 73 -14.24 1.67 -1.30
N ALA A 74 -14.14 0.82 -0.27
CA ALA A 74 -15.21 0.60 0.69
C ALA A 74 -15.49 1.85 1.53
N GLY A 75 -14.45 2.56 1.97
CA GLY A 75 -14.56 3.83 2.69
C GLY A 75 -15.25 4.91 1.85
N SER A 76 -14.85 5.06 0.58
CA SER A 76 -15.51 5.96 -0.37
C SER A 76 -16.98 5.60 -0.57
N LYS A 77 -17.29 4.33 -0.84
CA LYS A 77 -18.68 3.86 -1.03
C LYS A 77 -19.55 4.12 0.18
N LYS A 78 -19.01 3.95 1.38
CA LYS A 78 -19.75 4.17 2.63
C LYS A 78 -20.23 5.61 2.80
N MET A 79 -19.55 6.58 2.19
CA MET A 79 -19.95 7.99 2.17
C MET A 79 -20.68 8.41 0.87
N GLY A 80 -21.18 7.44 0.09
CA GLY A 80 -21.99 7.71 -1.10
C GLY A 80 -21.21 7.88 -2.39
N ALA A 81 -19.93 7.47 -2.44
CA ALA A 81 -19.18 7.49 -3.69
C ALA A 81 -19.72 6.47 -4.71
N SER A 82 -19.92 6.91 -5.95
CA SER A 82 -20.20 6.09 -7.11
C SER A 82 -18.95 5.37 -7.61
N ARG A 83 -19.10 4.57 -8.66
CA ARG A 83 -17.96 3.96 -9.34
C ARG A 83 -17.01 5.02 -9.90
N TYR A 84 -17.54 6.14 -10.37
CA TYR A 84 -16.74 7.25 -10.89
C TYR A 84 -15.95 7.93 -9.78
N GLY A 85 -16.55 8.19 -8.61
CA GLY A 85 -15.83 8.73 -7.46
C GLY A 85 -14.67 7.85 -7.00
N ILE A 86 -14.84 6.52 -7.01
CA ILE A 86 -13.76 5.59 -6.66
C ILE A 86 -12.64 5.61 -7.71
N ILE A 87 -12.98 5.63 -9.00
CA ILE A 87 -11.99 5.72 -10.08
C ILE A 87 -11.24 7.05 -9.99
N GLY A 88 -11.96 8.15 -9.78
CA GLY A 88 -11.38 9.48 -9.58
C GLY A 88 -10.47 9.54 -8.36
N ALA A 89 -10.84 8.92 -7.25
CA ALA A 89 -10.01 8.80 -6.06
C ALA A 89 -8.69 8.06 -6.36
N CYS A 90 -8.76 6.93 -7.07
CA CYS A 90 -7.59 6.17 -7.47
C CYS A 90 -6.68 6.95 -8.43
N LEU A 91 -7.24 7.53 -9.51
CA LEU A 91 -6.46 8.32 -10.47
C LEU A 91 -5.87 9.56 -9.83
N GLY A 92 -6.64 10.23 -8.97
CA GLY A 92 -6.19 11.38 -8.19
C GLY A 92 -5.07 11.03 -7.22
N MET A 93 -5.10 9.84 -6.60
CA MET A 93 -4.02 9.33 -5.76
C MET A 93 -2.69 9.24 -6.54
N PHE A 94 -2.72 8.65 -7.75
CA PHE A 94 -1.54 8.55 -8.62
C PHE A 94 -1.09 9.92 -9.15
N ALA A 95 -2.02 10.80 -9.53
CA ALA A 95 -1.69 12.16 -9.95
C ALA A 95 -1.03 12.95 -8.82
N GLY A 96 -1.56 12.81 -7.60
CA GLY A 96 -1.03 13.42 -6.38
C GLY A 96 0.34 12.89 -5.96
N LEU A 97 0.71 11.68 -6.38
CA LEU A 97 2.05 11.10 -6.19
C LEU A 97 3.09 11.77 -7.10
N VAL A 98 2.71 12.11 -8.34
CA VAL A 98 3.61 12.71 -9.34
C VAL A 98 3.81 14.21 -9.09
N LEU A 99 2.81 14.88 -8.54
CA LEU A 99 2.91 16.29 -8.17
C LEU A 99 3.72 16.43 -6.86
N PRO A 100 4.85 17.17 -6.82
CA PRO A 100 5.72 17.27 -5.65
C PRO A 100 5.15 18.25 -4.60
N ILE A 101 3.87 18.08 -4.27
CA ILE A 101 3.14 18.90 -3.30
C ILE A 101 3.06 18.08 -1.99
N PRO A 102 3.49 18.63 -0.84
CA PRO A 102 3.27 17.97 0.44
C PRO A 102 1.79 17.63 0.65
N GLY A 103 1.48 16.35 0.90
CA GLY A 103 0.09 15.88 1.00
C GLY A 103 -0.65 15.75 -0.34
N GLY A 104 0.06 15.87 -1.47
CA GLY A 104 -0.48 15.80 -2.83
C GLY A 104 -1.29 14.55 -3.10
N ILE A 105 -0.89 13.39 -2.54
CA ILE A 105 -1.62 12.13 -2.68
C ILE A 105 -3.03 12.23 -2.06
N PHE A 106 -3.14 12.75 -0.84
CA PHE A 106 -4.43 12.94 -0.17
C PHE A 106 -5.29 13.99 -0.88
N ALA A 107 -4.69 15.13 -1.24
CA ALA A 107 -5.37 16.18 -1.99
C ALA A 107 -5.86 15.66 -3.35
N GLY A 108 -5.02 14.90 -4.06
CA GLY A 108 -5.33 14.27 -5.32
C GLY A 108 -6.46 13.26 -5.19
N THR A 109 -6.43 12.37 -4.20
CA THR A 109 -7.53 11.44 -3.91
C THR A 109 -8.85 12.18 -3.65
N PHE A 110 -8.83 13.24 -2.84
CA PHE A 110 -10.01 14.03 -2.51
C PHE A 110 -10.58 14.77 -3.72
N ILE A 111 -9.74 15.53 -4.42
CA ILE A 111 -10.12 16.33 -5.59
C ILE A 111 -10.55 15.41 -6.74
N GLY A 112 -9.82 14.33 -6.97
CA GLY A 112 -10.12 13.34 -8.01
C GLY A 112 -11.47 12.68 -7.80
N ALA A 113 -11.80 12.29 -6.55
CA ALA A 113 -13.11 11.76 -6.22
C ALA A 113 -14.22 12.78 -6.51
N ILE A 114 -14.08 14.02 -6.04
CA ILE A 114 -15.08 15.09 -6.25
C ILE A 114 -15.27 15.40 -7.73
N ALA A 115 -14.17 15.58 -8.46
CA ALA A 115 -14.19 15.91 -9.88
C ALA A 115 -14.92 14.83 -10.69
N PHE A 116 -14.64 13.56 -10.41
CA PHE A 116 -15.30 12.46 -11.13
C PHE A 116 -16.77 12.31 -10.79
N GLU A 117 -17.17 12.55 -9.54
CA GLU A 117 -18.58 12.56 -9.15
C GLU A 117 -19.36 13.67 -9.85
N ILE A 118 -18.77 14.87 -9.97
CA ILE A 118 -19.44 16.00 -10.63
C ILE A 118 -19.48 15.79 -12.15
N ILE A 119 -18.37 15.35 -12.76
CA ILE A 119 -18.23 15.30 -14.23
C ILE A 119 -18.92 14.07 -14.82
N PHE A 120 -18.84 12.91 -14.16
CA PHE A 120 -19.30 11.65 -14.74
C PHE A 120 -20.54 11.06 -14.06
N ASP A 121 -20.77 11.38 -12.78
CA ASP A 121 -21.97 10.94 -12.04
C ASP A 121 -23.00 12.06 -11.86
N TYR A 122 -22.69 13.29 -12.32
CA TYR A 122 -23.55 14.48 -12.26
C TYR A 122 -24.09 14.81 -10.85
N LYS A 123 -23.34 14.45 -9.80
CA LYS A 123 -23.74 14.74 -8.42
C LYS A 123 -23.62 16.21 -8.08
N GLU A 124 -24.48 16.66 -7.18
CA GLU A 124 -24.35 17.97 -6.56
C GLU A 124 -23.05 18.05 -5.74
N LEU A 125 -22.50 19.26 -5.63
CA LEU A 125 -21.24 19.50 -4.93
C LEU A 125 -21.25 18.96 -3.49
N GLN A 126 -22.38 19.05 -2.77
CA GLN A 126 -22.48 18.55 -1.41
C GLN A 126 -22.32 17.02 -1.32
N GLU A 127 -22.84 16.28 -2.29
CA GLU A 127 -22.70 14.82 -2.35
C GLU A 127 -21.29 14.42 -2.80
N ALA A 128 -20.74 15.12 -3.79
CA ALA A 128 -19.37 14.90 -4.25
C ALA A 128 -18.34 15.14 -3.14
N LEU A 129 -18.54 16.18 -2.31
CA LEU A 129 -17.70 16.45 -1.13
C LEU A 129 -17.74 15.29 -0.12
N LYS A 130 -18.92 14.71 0.14
CA LYS A 130 -19.05 13.54 1.02
C LYS A 130 -18.29 12.33 0.45
N ALA A 131 -18.39 12.10 -0.85
CA ALA A 131 -17.63 11.06 -1.53
C ALA A 131 -16.11 11.28 -1.39
N GLY A 132 -15.64 12.52 -1.56
CA GLY A 132 -14.25 12.90 -1.33
C GLY A 132 -13.78 12.64 0.11
N VAL A 133 -14.56 13.04 1.11
CA VAL A 133 -14.25 12.76 2.53
C VAL A 133 -14.22 11.25 2.79
N GLY A 134 -15.15 10.49 2.21
CA GLY A 134 -15.13 9.02 2.26
C GLY A 134 -13.86 8.42 1.69
N ALA A 135 -13.37 8.96 0.57
CA ALA A 135 -12.11 8.54 -0.03
C ALA A 135 -10.91 8.84 0.86
N LEU A 136 -10.84 10.02 1.49
CA LEU A 136 -9.78 10.35 2.45
C LEU A 136 -9.78 9.40 3.66
N ILE A 137 -10.95 9.18 4.27
CA ILE A 137 -11.10 8.27 5.41
C ILE A 137 -10.73 6.84 4.99
N GLY A 138 -11.21 6.39 3.83
CA GLY A 138 -10.88 5.10 3.26
C GLY A 138 -9.37 4.92 3.06
N THR A 139 -8.70 5.93 2.50
CA THR A 139 -7.24 5.94 2.31
C THR A 139 -6.50 5.88 3.65
N LEU A 140 -6.90 6.65 4.66
CA LEU A 140 -6.24 6.61 5.97
C LEU A 140 -6.39 5.24 6.66
N LEU A 141 -7.58 4.65 6.60
CA LEU A 141 -7.84 3.32 7.14
C LEU A 141 -7.06 2.24 6.39
N SER A 142 -6.95 2.38 5.06
CA SER A 142 -6.24 1.42 4.23
C SER A 142 -4.73 1.49 4.45
N LEU A 143 -4.17 2.68 4.70
CA LEU A 143 -2.78 2.86 5.14
C LEU A 143 -2.50 2.15 6.46
N PHE A 144 -3.37 2.35 7.46
CA PHE A 144 -3.19 1.69 8.75
C PHE A 144 -3.23 0.16 8.60
N PHE A 145 -4.17 -0.35 7.81
CA PHE A 145 -4.25 -1.78 7.51
C PHE A 145 -3.01 -2.30 6.79
N GLU A 146 -2.56 -1.62 5.72
CA GLU A 146 -1.39 -2.03 4.95
C GLU A 146 -0.12 -1.98 5.80
N PHE A 147 0.03 -0.99 6.67
CA PHE A 147 1.14 -0.90 7.62
C PHE A 147 1.14 -2.08 8.61
N MET A 148 -0.02 -2.49 9.14
CA MET A 148 -0.12 -3.68 9.99
C MET A 148 0.26 -4.96 9.24
N VAL A 149 -0.13 -5.09 7.97
CA VAL A 149 0.28 -6.22 7.13
C VAL A 149 1.78 -6.19 6.83
N GLY A 150 2.35 -5.02 6.51
CA GLY A 150 3.78 -4.84 6.32
C GLY A 150 4.58 -5.18 7.58
N LEU A 151 4.07 -4.80 8.75
CA LEU A 151 4.67 -5.15 10.04
C LEU A 151 4.65 -6.66 10.27
N LEU A 152 3.54 -7.33 9.96
CA LEU A 152 3.45 -8.79 10.01
C LEU A 152 4.48 -9.44 9.08
N MET A 153 4.60 -8.97 7.84
CA MET A 153 5.61 -9.47 6.89
C MET A 153 7.03 -9.29 7.43
N ALA A 154 7.34 -8.12 7.98
CA ALA A 154 8.63 -7.85 8.60
C ALA A 154 8.89 -8.86 9.73
N VAL A 155 7.98 -8.98 10.70
CA VAL A 155 8.12 -9.91 11.83
C VAL A 155 8.33 -11.35 11.36
N LEU A 156 7.60 -11.81 10.35
CA LEU A 156 7.76 -13.15 9.77
C LEU A 156 9.16 -13.35 9.16
N ILE A 157 9.67 -12.35 8.42
CA ILE A 157 11.01 -12.40 7.84
C ILE A 157 12.07 -12.42 8.93
N PHE A 158 11.99 -11.52 9.91
CA PHE A 158 12.93 -11.48 11.03
C PHE A 158 12.92 -12.79 11.82
N TYR A 159 11.74 -13.33 12.14
CA TYR A 159 11.63 -14.60 12.83
C TYR A 159 12.28 -15.75 12.05
N ARG A 160 12.10 -15.78 10.72
CA ARG A 160 12.70 -16.80 9.86
C ARG A 160 14.21 -16.63 9.68
N LEU A 161 14.72 -15.40 9.75
CA LEU A 161 16.13 -15.08 9.55
C LEU A 161 17.02 -15.46 10.73
N TYR A 162 16.50 -15.35 11.97
CA TYR A 162 17.25 -15.57 13.22
C TYR A 162 16.95 -16.91 13.90
N ARG A 163 16.11 -17.75 13.29
CA ARG A 163 15.85 -19.12 13.75
C ARG A 163 16.66 -20.12 12.95
#